data_AF-A0A963ZX97-F1
#
_entry.id   AF-A0A963ZX97-F1
#
_cell.length_a   1.000
_cell.length_b   1.000
_cell.length_c   1.000
_cell.angle_alpha   90.00
_cell.angle_beta   90.00
_cell.angle_gamma   90.00
#
_symmetry.space_group_name_H-M   'P 1'
#
loop_
_entity.id
_entity.type
_entity.pdbx_description
1 polymer ?
#
loop_
_entity_poly.entity_id
_entity_poly.type
_entity_poly.pdbx_seq_one_letter_code
_entity_poly.pdbx_strand_id
1 'polypeptide(L)' 'MKFVTDEGVDEQIVARLRQDGHDVLYIAELSPGIVDEEILSFSNGESRI' A
#
# COMPACT_ATOMS: atom_id res chain seq x y z
N MET A 1 0.13 10.12 6.76
CA MET A 1 -0.24 10.03 5.33
C MET A 1 -0.71 8.62 5.05
N LYS A 2 -1.53 8.43 4.01
CA LYS A 2 -1.99 7.11 3.59
C LYS A 2 -1.19 6.69 2.36
N PHE A 3 -0.52 5.55 2.42
CA PHE A 3 0.31 5.00 1.36
C PHE A 3 -0.27 3.68 0.85
N VAL A 4 -0.10 3.42 -0.44
CA VAL A 4 -0.27 2.08 -1.01
C VAL A 4 1.06 1.60 -1.54
N THR A 5 1.53 0.46 -1.06
CA THR A 5 2.82 -0.13 -1.43
C THR A 5 2.61 -1.40 -2.22
N ASP A 6 3.22 -1.45 -3.41
CA ASP A 6 3.17 -2.57 -4.32
C ASP A 6 3.85 -3.83 -3.75
N GLU A 7 3.57 -5.00 -4.33
CA GLU A 7 4.10 -6.30 -3.86
C GLU A 7 5.62 -6.42 -3.95
N GLY A 8 6.26 -5.66 -4.85
CA GLY A 8 7.71 -5.60 -4.99
C GLY A 8 8.43 -4.77 -3.92
N VAL A 9 7.69 -4.06 -3.06
CA VAL A 9 8.28 -3.25 -1.98
C VAL A 9 8.69 -4.15 -0.81
N ASP A 10 9.92 -4.01 -0.33
CA ASP A 10 10.43 -4.76 0.83
C ASP A 10 9.62 -4.48 2.10
N GLU A 11 9.35 -5.54 2.88
CA GLU A 11 8.58 -5.45 4.13
C GLU A 11 9.19 -4.47 5.15
N GLN A 12 10.51 -4.29 5.11
CA GLN A 12 11.25 -3.40 6.00
C GLN A 12 10.89 -1.92 5.74
N ILE A 13 10.60 -1.57 4.48
CA ILE A 13 10.18 -0.22 4.08
C ILE A 13 8.75 0.03 4.56
N VAL A 14 7.86 -0.95 4.36
CA VAL A 14 6.48 -0.91 4.86
C VAL A 14 6.44 -0.76 6.39
N ALA A 15 7.24 -1.56 7.09
CA ALA A 15 7.37 -1.51 8.54
C ALA A 15 7.86 -0.14 9.01
N ARG A 16 8.84 0.45 8.33
CA ARG A 16 9.35 1.79 8.68
C ARG A 16 8.29 2.88 8.52
N LEU A 17 7.56 2.88 7.40
CA LEU A 17 6.48 3.84 7.15
C LEU A 17 5.36 3.72 8.21
N ARG A 18 5.02 2.49 8.60
CA ARG A 18 4.06 2.24 9.69
C ARG A 18 4.59 2.74 11.04
N GLN A 19 5.87 2.52 11.36
CA GLN A 19 6.51 3.03 12.58
C GLN A 19 6.54 4.56 12.64
N ASP A 20 6.69 5.22 11.49
CA ASP A 20 6.62 6.68 11.37
C ASP A 20 5.16 7.22 11.46
N GLY A 21 4.18 6.35 11.74
CA GLY A 21 2.78 6.72 11.99
C GLY A 21 1.95 6.91 10.72
N HIS A 22 2.41 6.35 9.60
CA HIS A 22 1.66 6.38 8.35
C HIS A 22 0.74 5.17 8.20
N ASP A 23 -0.40 5.38 7.54
CA ASP A 23 -1.35 4.32 7.21
C ASP A 23 -0.89 3.69 5.90
N VAL A 24 -0.39 2.45 5.95
CA VAL A 24 0.24 1.78 4.80
C VAL A 24 -0.52 0.53 4.42
N LEU A 25 -1.08 0.54 3.22
CA LEU A 25 -1.74 -0.58 2.57
C LEU A 25 -0.71 -1.36 1.75
N TYR A 26 -0.34 -2.57 2.20
CA TYR A 26 0.63 -3.40 1.50
C TYR A 26 -0.07 -4.44 0.63
N ILE A 27 0.11 -4.33 -0.69
CA ILE A 27 -0.59 -5.14 -1.68
C ILE A 27 -0.23 -6.63 -1.55
N ALA A 28 1.03 -6.94 -1.23
CA ALA A 28 1.46 -8.32 -0.98
C ALA A 28 0.68 -9.01 0.16
N GLU A 29 0.22 -8.24 1.17
CA GLU A 29 -0.54 -8.77 2.31
C GLU A 29 -2.04 -8.93 1.99
N LEU A 30 -2.57 -8.19 1.03
CA LEU A 30 -4.01 -8.11 0.74
C LEU A 30 -4.45 -9.10 -0.33
N SER A 31 -3.76 -9.15 -1.46
CA SER A 31 -4.03 -10.10 -2.53
C SER A 31 -2.85 -10.10 -3.52
N PRO A 32 -1.93 -11.07 -3.45
CA PRO A 32 -0.87 -11.18 -4.45
C PRO A 32 -1.49 -11.32 -5.84
N GLY A 33 -1.11 -10.45 -6.78
CA GLY A 33 -1.67 -10.39 -8.13
C GLY A 33 -2.94 -9.56 -8.33
N ILE A 34 -3.27 -8.64 -7.42
CA ILE A 34 -4.29 -7.61 -7.68
C ILE A 34 -3.85 -6.74 -8.86
N VAL A 35 -4.78 -6.44 -9.77
CA VAL A 35 -4.50 -5.65 -10.98
C VAL A 35 -4.44 -4.15 -10.66
N ASP A 36 -3.57 -3.42 -11.35
CA ASP A 36 -3.33 -1.97 -11.15
C ASP A 36 -4.60 -1.12 -11.12
N GLU A 37 -5.64 -1.49 -11.87
CA GLU A 37 -6.93 -0.80 -11.92
C GLU A 37 -7.68 -0.84 -10.58
N GLU A 38 -7.56 -1.95 -9.84
CA GLU A 38 -8.12 -2.06 -8.49
C GLU A 38 -7.28 -1.28 -7.48
N ILE A 39 -5.95 -1.28 -7.61
CA ILE A 39 -5.05 -0.46 -6.79
C ILE A 39 -5.39 1.03 -6.95
N LEU A 40 -5.59 1.49 -8.19
CA LEU A 40 -6.00 2.87 -8.51
C LEU A 40 -7.36 3.22 -7.92
N SER A 41 -8.30 2.27 -7.89
CA SER A 41 -9.61 2.45 -7.26
C SER A 41 -9.49 2.58 -5.73
N PHE A 42 -8.64 1.78 -5.09
CA PHE A 42 -8.34 1.91 -3.66
C PHE A 42 -7.67 3.25 -3.34
N SER A 43 -6.66 3.65 -4.10
CA SER A 43 -5.93 4.91 -3.87
C SER A 43 -6.82 6.14 -4.06
N ASN A 44 -7.64 6.17 -5.11
CA ASN A 44 -8.55 7.30 -5.38
C ASN A 44 -9.74 7.35 -4.42
N GLY A 45 -10.28 6.20 -3.99
CA GLY A 45 -11.41 6.15 -3.05
C GLY A 45 -11.05 6.59 -1.64
N GLU A 46 -9.80 6.33 -1.22
CA GLU A 46 -9.35 6.55 0.16
C GLU A 46 -8.43 7.78 0.33
N SER A 47 -8.12 8.50 -0.74
CA SER A 47 -7.13 9.59 -0.79
C SER A 47 -5.75 9.10 -0.29
N ARG A 48 -5.29 7.99 -0.87
CA ARG A 48 -3.96 7.44 -0.62
C ARG A 48 -3.02 7.84 -1.75
N ILE A 49 -1.78 8.12 -1.40
CA ILE A 49 -0.69 8.47 -2.32
C ILE A 49 0.21 7.27 -2.58
#